data_AF-A0A966IUW6-F1
#
_entry.id   AF-A0A966IUW6-F1
#
_cell.length_a   1.000
_cell.length_b   1.000
_cell.length_c   1.000
_cell.angle_alpha   90.00
_cell.angle_beta   90.00
_cell.angle_gamma   90.00
#
_symmetry.space_group_name_H-M   'P 1'
#
loop_
_entity.id
_entity.type
_entity.pdbx_description
1 polymer ?
#
loop_
_entity_poly.entity_id
_entity_poly.type
_entity_poly.pdbx_seq_one_letter_code
_entity_poly.pdbx_strand_id
1 'polypeptide(L)'
;PGTKFEDGTTITCEHVRYGVSRVFAQDVLPGGPTYLISWLDIPQDDKGNSIYTGPYKNTPEGVKAFNKAVACSKDNRTITFTLNKSIADFNYLATYGVISPVQKSKDTGDKYDLNPQSTGPYKIVENSDTQLKMVRNKYWSKASDPVRTPYPDEVVILYGMDEEVIDQLMLNDSLPNAINFGGPLPTNRDKFFDDPKFQNRRMNNSDPYARYYAFNLKKMPCLEVRAAMYYAWPIKALLDYAGGEKYAGSYATGAISPLVATDYAATKVVGPGSPDFKPEGNVDKSKSLLETAKTKCPDNYKKATVDGITLDVRQSVTLNDTIPIVEAAMAKVGIKVKWNIISAGYYSTVMNPAKQSDMSASGWGADWA
;
A
#
# COMPACT_ATOMS: atom_id res chain seq x y z
N PRO A 1 24.74 8.60 25.14
CA PRO A 1 24.56 9.75 24.23
C PRO A 1 23.82 9.29 22.97
N GLY A 2 22.60 9.75 22.75
CA GLY A 2 21.77 9.34 21.63
C GLY A 2 20.59 10.28 21.48
N THR A 3 19.94 10.21 20.32
CA THR A 3 18.69 10.91 20.03
C THR A 3 17.64 10.71 21.14
N LYS A 4 16.81 11.73 21.32
CA LYS A 4 15.69 11.76 22.26
C LYS A 4 14.38 11.96 21.49
N PHE A 5 13.26 11.76 22.18
CA PHE A 5 11.98 12.25 21.69
C PHE A 5 11.99 13.78 21.54
N GLU A 6 11.06 14.30 20.76
CA GLU A 6 10.85 15.73 20.52
C GLU A 6 10.55 16.59 21.76
N ASP A 7 10.23 15.96 22.89
CA ASP A 7 10.04 16.61 24.20
C ASP A 7 11.30 16.55 25.08
N GLY A 8 12.37 15.92 24.59
CA GLY A 8 13.64 15.75 25.31
C GLY A 8 13.70 14.47 26.17
N THR A 9 12.69 13.61 26.14
CA THR A 9 12.68 12.32 26.85
C THR A 9 13.68 11.37 26.23
N THR A 10 14.52 10.74 27.07
CA THR A 10 15.51 9.77 26.59
C THR A 10 14.82 8.50 26.11
N ILE A 11 15.15 8.05 24.89
CA ILE A 11 14.64 6.81 24.33
C ILE A 11 15.26 5.62 25.07
N THR A 12 14.45 4.59 25.33
CA THR A 12 14.82 3.38 26.07
C THR A 12 14.22 2.15 25.39
N CYS A 13 14.72 0.97 25.76
CA CYS A 13 14.13 -0.29 25.30
C CYS A 13 12.63 -0.39 25.60
N GLU A 14 12.18 0.09 26.77
CA GLU A 14 10.75 0.03 27.14
C GLU A 14 9.85 0.81 26.18
N HIS A 15 10.34 1.91 25.59
CA HIS A 15 9.59 2.65 24.57
C HIS A 15 9.42 1.83 23.27
N VAL A 16 10.47 1.14 22.84
CA VAL A 16 10.43 0.24 21.67
C VAL A 16 9.50 -0.94 21.95
N ARG A 17 9.64 -1.58 23.11
CA ARG A 17 8.79 -2.68 23.56
C ARG A 17 7.32 -2.26 23.63
N TYR A 18 7.03 -1.05 24.11
CA TYR A 18 5.66 -0.53 24.10
C TYR A 18 5.15 -0.29 22.67
N GLY A 19 5.96 0.29 21.78
CA GLY A 19 5.61 0.44 20.35
C GLY A 19 5.23 -0.88 19.69
N VAL A 20 6.05 -1.93 19.89
CA VAL A 20 5.80 -3.30 19.42
C VAL A 20 4.48 -3.85 19.96
N SER A 21 4.18 -3.59 21.24
CA SER A 21 2.95 -4.07 21.88
C SER A 21 1.68 -3.57 21.19
N ARG A 22 1.72 -2.33 20.67
CA ARG A 22 0.57 -1.67 20.01
C ARG A 22 0.12 -2.39 18.74
N VAL A 23 1.01 -3.12 18.07
CA VAL A 23 0.69 -3.89 16.86
C VAL A 23 -0.40 -4.93 17.12
N PHE A 24 -0.54 -5.43 18.34
CA PHE A 24 -1.54 -6.44 18.69
C PHE A 24 -2.96 -5.88 18.90
N ALA A 25 -3.11 -4.57 19.10
CA ALA A 25 -4.41 -3.93 19.33
C ALA A 25 -5.14 -3.64 18.00
N GLN A 26 -5.38 -4.67 17.19
CA GLN A 26 -5.98 -4.51 15.85
C GLN A 26 -7.44 -4.03 15.85
N ASP A 27 -8.11 -4.09 17.00
CA ASP A 27 -9.43 -3.50 17.23
C ASP A 27 -9.39 -1.97 17.37
N VAL A 28 -8.25 -1.40 17.79
CA VAL A 28 -8.05 0.04 17.96
C VAL A 28 -7.13 0.64 16.89
N LEU A 29 -6.08 -0.09 16.51
CA LEU A 29 -5.00 0.35 15.62
C LEU A 29 -4.87 -0.56 14.37
N PRO A 30 -5.90 -0.64 13.52
CA PRO A 30 -5.83 -1.43 12.30
C PRO A 30 -4.94 -0.75 11.24
N GLY A 31 -4.50 -1.52 10.24
CA GLY A 31 -3.97 -0.99 8.97
C GLY A 31 -2.45 -1.00 8.83
N GLY A 32 -1.69 -1.17 9.91
CA GLY A 32 -0.24 -1.40 9.84
C GLY A 32 0.11 -2.87 9.56
N PRO A 33 1.37 -3.18 9.16
CA PRO A 33 1.84 -4.55 9.02
C PRO A 33 1.73 -5.36 10.31
N THR A 34 1.22 -6.59 10.23
CA THR A 34 0.94 -7.44 11.39
C THR A 34 1.93 -8.59 11.59
N TYR A 35 3.11 -8.54 10.95
CA TYR A 35 4.12 -9.61 10.99
C TYR A 35 4.50 -10.04 12.41
N LEU A 36 4.62 -9.08 13.34
CA LEU A 36 4.96 -9.36 14.74
C LEU A 36 3.92 -10.23 15.46
N ILE A 37 2.63 -10.12 15.09
CA ILE A 37 1.58 -10.97 15.65
C ILE A 37 1.82 -12.44 15.25
N SER A 38 2.31 -12.66 14.02
CA SER A 38 2.57 -13.98 13.47
C SER A 38 3.95 -14.56 13.81
N TRP A 39 4.92 -13.72 14.16
CA TRP A 39 6.32 -14.14 14.31
C TRP A 39 6.80 -14.22 15.76
N LEU A 40 6.20 -13.48 16.70
CA LEU A 40 6.60 -13.56 18.11
C LEU A 40 6.16 -14.89 18.73
N ASP A 41 6.97 -15.43 19.66
CA ASP A 41 6.67 -16.61 20.48
C ASP A 41 5.59 -16.30 21.52
N ILE A 42 4.38 -16.01 21.04
CA ILE A 42 3.19 -15.77 21.85
C ILE A 42 2.16 -16.85 21.50
N PRO A 43 1.62 -17.59 22.49
CA PRO A 43 0.60 -18.59 22.23
C PRO A 43 -0.61 -18.03 21.50
N GLN A 44 -1.29 -18.90 20.77
CA GLN A 44 -2.55 -18.59 20.12
C GLN A 44 -3.72 -19.22 20.88
N ASP A 45 -4.90 -18.62 20.76
CA ASP A 45 -6.16 -19.23 21.16
C ASP A 45 -6.56 -20.37 20.19
N ASP A 46 -7.66 -21.04 20.51
CA ASP A 46 -8.28 -22.11 19.73
C ASP A 46 -8.78 -21.66 18.33
N LYS A 47 -8.83 -20.36 18.08
CA LYS A 47 -9.18 -19.75 16.77
C LYS A 47 -7.95 -19.25 16.01
N GLY A 48 -6.74 -19.46 16.54
CA GLY A 48 -5.49 -19.03 15.93
C GLY A 48 -5.14 -17.54 16.15
N ASN A 49 -5.86 -16.83 17.02
CA ASN A 49 -5.52 -15.45 17.38
C ASN A 49 -4.48 -15.43 18.49
N SER A 50 -3.61 -14.42 18.54
CA SER A 50 -2.70 -14.27 19.69
C SER A 50 -3.47 -14.10 21.00
N ILE A 51 -3.01 -14.77 22.07
CA ILE A 51 -3.58 -14.54 23.42
C ILE A 51 -3.23 -13.16 23.98
N TYR A 52 -2.22 -12.49 23.42
CA TYR A 52 -1.92 -11.09 23.71
C TYR A 52 -2.70 -10.20 22.73
N THR A 53 -3.60 -9.39 23.25
CA THR A 53 -4.52 -8.52 22.50
C THR A 53 -4.12 -7.03 22.50
N GLY A 54 -2.86 -6.74 22.85
CA GLY A 54 -2.31 -5.37 22.86
C GLY A 54 -2.32 -4.67 24.22
N PRO A 55 -1.89 -3.40 24.27
CA PRO A 55 -1.62 -2.69 25.52
C PRO A 55 -2.86 -2.05 26.17
N TYR A 56 -3.97 -1.92 25.44
CA TYR A 56 -5.18 -1.23 25.92
C TYR A 56 -6.14 -2.18 26.64
N LYS A 57 -6.22 -3.43 26.16
CA LYS A 57 -7.07 -4.48 26.70
C LYS A 57 -6.32 -5.79 26.57
N ASN A 58 -6.22 -6.53 27.68
CA ASN A 58 -5.54 -7.82 27.70
C ASN A 58 -5.83 -8.63 28.95
N THR A 59 -5.50 -9.93 28.91
CA THR A 59 -5.48 -10.78 30.09
C THR A 59 -4.08 -10.76 30.76
N PRO A 60 -3.99 -11.07 32.06
CA PRO A 60 -2.69 -11.26 32.73
C PRO A 60 -1.80 -12.31 32.03
N GLU A 61 -2.41 -13.37 31.51
CA GLU A 61 -1.73 -14.45 30.80
C GLU A 61 -1.15 -13.94 29.47
N GLY A 62 -1.92 -13.16 28.71
CA GLY A 62 -1.45 -12.53 27.48
C GLY A 62 -0.29 -11.60 27.75
N VAL A 63 -0.40 -10.73 28.77
CA VAL A 63 0.69 -9.82 29.17
C VAL A 63 1.96 -10.61 29.55
N LYS A 64 1.82 -11.69 30.31
CA LYS A 64 2.95 -12.57 30.67
C LYS A 64 3.61 -13.17 29.43
N ALA A 65 2.83 -13.62 28.45
CA ALA A 65 3.35 -14.16 27.19
C ALA A 65 4.10 -13.10 26.38
N PHE A 66 3.54 -11.90 26.21
CA PHE A 66 4.22 -10.79 25.53
C PHE A 66 5.53 -10.41 26.22
N ASN A 67 5.54 -10.35 27.55
CA ASN A 67 6.74 -10.01 28.32
C ASN A 67 7.85 -11.06 28.18
N LYS A 68 7.49 -12.32 27.92
CA LYS A 68 8.44 -13.39 27.60
C LYS A 68 8.98 -13.23 26.18
N ALA A 69 8.11 -12.90 25.23
CA ALA A 69 8.47 -12.77 23.81
C ALA A 69 9.28 -11.50 23.51
N VAL A 70 9.04 -10.40 24.23
CA VAL A 70 9.70 -9.10 24.02
C VAL A 70 10.20 -8.58 25.36
N ALA A 71 11.52 -8.63 25.56
CA ALA A 71 12.16 -8.32 26.83
C ALA A 71 13.21 -7.22 26.70
N CYS A 72 13.34 -6.41 27.74
CA CYS A 72 14.38 -5.40 27.86
C CYS A 72 15.49 -5.85 28.81
N SER A 73 16.74 -5.50 28.49
CA SER A 73 17.84 -5.62 29.43
C SER A 73 17.67 -4.69 30.64
N LYS A 74 18.34 -5.03 31.75
CA LYS A 74 18.27 -4.25 33.00
C LYS A 74 18.69 -2.78 32.85
N ASP A 75 19.62 -2.50 31.94
CA ASP A 75 20.10 -1.14 31.64
C ASP A 75 19.20 -0.39 30.63
N ASN A 76 18.11 -1.01 30.18
CA ASN A 76 17.16 -0.48 29.21
C ASN A 76 17.76 -0.07 27.85
N ARG A 77 18.87 -0.71 27.45
CA ARG A 77 19.56 -0.44 26.18
C ARG A 77 19.50 -1.57 25.16
N THR A 78 19.06 -2.75 25.55
CA THR A 78 18.94 -3.92 24.66
C THR A 78 17.51 -4.41 24.66
N ILE A 79 16.94 -4.63 23.48
CA ILE A 79 15.66 -5.31 23.28
C ILE A 79 15.92 -6.70 22.69
N THR A 80 15.23 -7.71 23.21
CA THR A 80 15.28 -9.08 22.72
C THR A 80 13.89 -9.51 22.24
N PHE A 81 13.83 -10.01 21.01
CA PHE A 81 12.64 -10.62 20.43
C PHE A 81 12.82 -12.14 20.36
N THR A 82 11.91 -12.88 20.97
CA THR A 82 11.84 -14.34 20.85
C THR A 82 10.79 -14.68 19.81
N LEU A 83 11.22 -15.35 18.73
CA LEU A 83 10.38 -15.69 17.59
C LEU A 83 9.91 -17.14 17.67
N ASN A 84 8.74 -17.44 17.12
CA ASN A 84 8.19 -18.80 17.06
C ASN A 84 8.80 -19.67 15.95
N LYS A 85 9.57 -19.05 15.05
CA LYS A 85 10.29 -19.70 13.95
C LYS A 85 11.47 -18.83 13.51
N SER A 86 12.35 -19.40 12.69
CA SER A 86 13.42 -18.62 12.04
C SER A 86 12.82 -17.64 11.03
N ILE A 87 13.21 -16.36 11.13
CA ILE A 87 12.83 -15.27 10.22
C ILE A 87 14.12 -14.59 9.78
N ALA A 88 14.62 -14.92 8.58
CA ALA A 88 15.91 -14.45 8.10
C ALA A 88 15.94 -12.93 7.83
N ASP A 89 14.77 -12.33 7.59
CA ASP A 89 14.53 -10.95 7.19
C ASP A 89 13.97 -10.07 8.32
N PHE A 90 14.08 -10.50 9.60
CA PHE A 90 13.57 -9.73 10.74
C PHE A 90 14.20 -8.32 10.84
N ASN A 91 15.44 -8.17 10.38
CA ASN A 91 16.13 -6.87 10.28
C ASN A 91 15.42 -5.89 9.33
N TYR A 92 14.75 -6.37 8.27
CA TYR A 92 13.98 -5.51 7.38
C TYR A 92 12.72 -5.01 8.04
N LEU A 93 12.00 -5.86 8.79
CA LEU A 93 10.88 -5.43 9.62
C LEU A 93 11.30 -4.36 10.63
N ALA A 94 12.54 -4.43 11.13
CA ALA A 94 13.07 -3.43 12.04
C ALA A 94 13.29 -2.04 11.40
N THR A 95 13.12 -1.90 10.09
CA THR A 95 13.10 -0.59 9.42
C THR A 95 11.72 0.06 9.41
N TYR A 96 10.66 -0.70 9.72
CA TYR A 96 9.28 -0.24 9.70
C TYR A 96 8.86 0.48 10.99
N GLY A 97 7.84 1.34 10.85
CA GLY A 97 7.24 2.08 11.97
C GLY A 97 6.67 1.20 13.09
N VAL A 98 6.38 -0.07 12.81
CA VAL A 98 5.78 -1.02 13.77
C VAL A 98 6.69 -1.37 14.96
N ILE A 99 8.00 -1.11 14.84
CA ILE A 99 8.94 -1.22 15.96
C ILE A 99 9.45 0.13 16.47
N SER A 100 8.84 1.24 16.06
CA SER A 100 9.27 2.57 16.50
C SER A 100 8.95 2.79 17.99
N PRO A 101 9.82 3.51 18.73
CA PRO A 101 9.60 3.78 20.14
C PRO A 101 8.40 4.71 20.36
N VAL A 102 7.53 4.38 21.31
CA VAL A 102 6.35 5.19 21.68
C VAL A 102 6.35 5.40 23.19
N GLN A 103 6.11 6.63 23.65
CA GLN A 103 5.87 6.87 25.08
C GLN A 103 4.43 6.51 25.43
N LYS A 104 4.26 5.52 26.33
CA LYS A 104 2.95 5.08 26.80
C LYS A 104 2.08 6.23 27.35
N SER A 105 2.70 7.21 28.02
CA SER A 105 2.01 8.37 28.58
C SER A 105 1.46 9.34 27.52
N LYS A 106 1.85 9.17 26.25
CA LYS A 106 1.47 10.01 25.11
C LYS A 106 0.71 9.25 24.05
N ASP A 107 0.46 7.95 24.26
CA ASP A 107 -0.33 7.14 23.36
C ASP A 107 -1.81 7.45 23.53
N THR A 108 -2.38 8.12 22.54
CA THR A 108 -3.79 8.50 22.50
C THR A 108 -4.65 7.49 21.75
N GLY A 109 -4.16 6.26 21.54
CA GLY A 109 -4.90 5.21 20.86
C GLY A 109 -5.07 5.53 19.37
N ASP A 110 -6.30 5.42 18.88
CA ASP A 110 -6.68 5.69 17.49
C ASP A 110 -6.26 7.08 17.01
N LYS A 111 -6.29 8.10 17.89
CA LYS A 111 -5.88 9.48 17.57
C LYS A 111 -4.38 9.73 17.56
N TYR A 112 -3.55 8.72 17.85
CA TYR A 112 -2.09 8.90 17.90
C TYR A 112 -1.49 9.23 16.53
N ASP A 113 -2.16 8.84 15.45
CA ASP A 113 -1.77 9.16 14.07
C ASP A 113 -1.82 10.66 13.75
N LEU A 114 -2.65 11.44 14.45
CA LEU A 114 -2.79 12.88 14.23
C LEU A 114 -1.56 13.68 14.66
N ASN A 115 -0.87 13.23 15.72
CA ASN A 115 0.33 13.90 16.21
C ASN A 115 1.26 12.93 16.96
N PRO A 116 1.86 11.95 16.26
CA PRO A 116 2.80 11.01 16.87
C PRO A 116 4.07 11.72 17.31
N GLN A 117 4.70 11.23 18.38
CA GLN A 117 5.94 11.82 18.85
C GLN A 117 7.10 11.50 17.93
N SER A 118 7.90 12.51 17.60
CA SER A 118 9.09 12.29 16.78
C SER A 118 10.31 11.85 17.59
N THR A 119 11.01 10.86 17.05
CA THR A 119 12.41 10.55 17.38
C THR A 119 13.34 10.83 16.19
N GLY A 120 12.80 11.30 15.07
CA GLY A 120 13.55 11.63 13.87
C GLY A 120 14.03 13.08 13.85
N PRO A 121 14.65 13.51 12.72
CA PRO A 121 15.20 14.86 12.58
C PRO A 121 14.15 15.97 12.47
N TYR A 122 12.88 15.63 12.22
CA TYR A 122 11.77 16.59 12.17
C TYR A 122 10.65 16.18 13.10
N LYS A 123 9.93 17.16 13.64
CA LYS A 123 8.71 16.98 14.42
C LYS A 123 7.54 17.71 13.78
N ILE A 124 6.34 17.24 14.06
CA ILE A 124 5.11 17.84 13.56
C ILE A 124 4.84 19.13 14.35
N VAL A 125 4.47 20.20 13.63
CA VAL A 125 3.97 21.45 14.24
C VAL A 125 2.56 21.80 13.77
N GLU A 126 2.12 21.20 12.67
CA GLU A 126 0.74 21.30 12.17
C GLU A 126 0.39 20.04 11.40
N ASN A 127 -0.80 19.50 11.66
CA ASN A 127 -1.44 18.47 10.84
C ASN A 127 -2.91 18.87 10.69
N SER A 128 -3.25 19.37 9.51
CA SER A 128 -4.58 19.86 9.15
C SER A 128 -5.12 19.09 7.94
N ASP A 129 -6.36 19.37 7.54
CA ASP A 129 -6.98 18.72 6.38
C ASP A 129 -6.28 19.03 5.05
N THR A 130 -5.45 20.08 5.01
CA THR A 130 -4.77 20.56 3.79
C THR A 130 -3.26 20.42 3.82
N GLN A 131 -2.64 20.25 5.00
CA GLN A 131 -1.19 20.11 5.09
C GLN A 131 -0.69 19.40 6.35
N LEU A 132 0.51 18.84 6.23
CA LEU A 132 1.37 18.46 7.35
C LEU A 132 2.65 19.30 7.30
N LYS A 133 2.87 20.09 8.35
CA LYS A 133 4.06 20.91 8.52
C LYS A 133 4.97 20.32 9.58
N MET A 134 6.23 20.15 9.21
CA MET A 134 7.27 19.60 10.06
C MET A 134 8.47 20.53 10.12
N VAL A 135 9.06 20.70 11.31
CA VAL A 135 10.27 21.50 11.52
C VAL A 135 11.32 20.67 12.24
N ARG A 136 12.58 21.12 12.25
CA ARG A 136 13.67 20.40 12.92
C ARG A 136 13.34 20.03 14.37
N ASN A 137 13.61 18.77 14.72
CA ASN A 137 13.61 18.29 16.09
C ASN A 137 14.95 18.64 16.76
N LYS A 138 14.96 19.66 17.63
CA LYS A 138 16.16 20.11 18.34
C LYS A 138 16.81 19.05 19.26
N TYR A 139 16.10 17.97 19.58
CA TYR A 139 16.60 16.88 20.43
C TYR A 139 17.09 15.66 19.64
N TRP A 140 16.95 15.68 18.31
CA TRP A 140 17.63 14.73 17.44
C TRP A 140 19.11 15.06 17.33
N SER A 141 19.95 14.03 17.28
CA SER A 141 21.40 14.19 17.18
C SER A 141 21.94 13.48 15.94
N LYS A 142 22.53 14.26 15.02
CA LYS A 142 23.23 13.73 13.84
C LYS A 142 24.35 12.76 14.22
N ALA A 143 25.04 13.01 15.33
CA ALA A 143 26.12 12.14 15.81
C ALA A 143 25.65 10.71 16.15
N SER A 144 24.35 10.50 16.40
CA SER A 144 23.75 9.19 16.62
C SER A 144 22.91 8.67 15.45
N ASP A 145 22.87 9.38 14.32
CA ASP A 145 22.09 9.01 13.13
C ASP A 145 22.98 9.00 11.88
N PRO A 146 23.57 7.84 11.53
CA PRO A 146 24.42 7.72 10.36
C PRO A 146 23.64 7.77 9.04
N VAL A 147 22.30 7.67 9.09
CA VAL A 147 21.44 7.54 7.90
C VAL A 147 20.98 8.90 7.40
N ARG A 148 20.46 9.75 8.29
CA ARG A 148 19.69 10.94 7.87
C ARG A 148 20.52 12.22 7.88
N THR A 149 20.40 13.00 6.82
CA THR A 149 20.95 14.37 6.75
C THR A 149 19.79 15.33 6.45
N PRO A 150 19.25 16.03 7.48
CA PRO A 150 18.11 16.91 7.28
C PRO A 150 18.55 18.23 6.62
N TYR A 151 18.50 18.31 5.30
CA TYR A 151 18.87 19.53 4.58
C TYR A 151 17.93 20.71 4.86
N PRO A 152 16.61 20.60 4.63
CA PRO A 152 15.69 21.71 4.89
C PRO A 152 15.46 21.98 6.38
N ASP A 153 15.09 23.21 6.71
CA ASP A 153 14.67 23.58 8.07
C ASP A 153 13.20 23.24 8.33
N GLU A 154 12.40 23.24 7.27
CA GLU A 154 10.97 22.99 7.26
C GLU A 154 10.60 22.08 6.09
N VAL A 155 9.67 21.15 6.33
CA VAL A 155 9.07 20.29 5.32
C VAL A 155 7.55 20.46 5.41
N VAL A 156 6.92 20.80 4.29
CA VAL A 156 5.46 20.91 4.18
C VAL A 156 4.98 19.89 3.17
N ILE A 157 4.08 19.02 3.60
CA ILE A 157 3.34 18.10 2.72
C ILE A 157 1.96 18.69 2.50
N LEU A 158 1.61 18.98 1.26
CA LEU A 158 0.30 19.51 0.89
C LEU A 158 -0.63 18.35 0.52
N TYR A 159 -1.87 18.42 1.00
CA TYR A 159 -2.90 17.41 0.79
C TYR A 159 -4.00 17.91 -0.13
N GLY A 160 -4.68 16.97 -0.79
CA GLY A 160 -5.92 17.26 -1.52
C GLY A 160 -5.78 18.18 -2.73
N MET A 161 -4.55 18.40 -3.21
CA MET A 161 -4.32 19.16 -4.43
C MET A 161 -4.79 18.36 -5.65
N ASP A 162 -5.40 19.07 -6.59
CA ASP A 162 -5.79 18.56 -7.90
C ASP A 162 -4.54 18.17 -8.72
N GLU A 163 -4.60 17.04 -9.43
CA GLU A 163 -3.41 16.48 -10.11
C GLU A 163 -2.94 17.36 -11.27
N GLU A 164 -3.85 18.01 -12.01
CA GLU A 164 -3.47 19.00 -13.04
C GLU A 164 -2.81 20.22 -12.42
N VAL A 165 -3.31 20.69 -11.27
CA VAL A 165 -2.69 21.81 -10.54
C VAL A 165 -1.28 21.45 -10.09
N ILE A 166 -1.05 20.24 -9.55
CA ILE A 166 0.28 19.75 -9.21
C ILE A 166 1.20 19.83 -10.44
N ASP A 167 0.77 19.29 -11.58
CA ASP A 167 1.58 19.33 -12.81
C ASP A 167 1.89 20.76 -13.26
N GLN A 168 0.92 21.68 -13.22
CA GLN A 168 1.16 23.08 -13.60
C GLN A 168 2.16 23.78 -12.67
N LEU A 169 2.09 23.52 -11.36
CA LEU A 169 3.05 24.07 -10.40
C LEU A 169 4.47 23.58 -10.68
N MET A 170 4.61 22.30 -11.03
CA MET A 170 5.90 21.71 -11.36
C MET A 170 6.43 22.20 -12.72
N LEU A 171 5.58 22.32 -13.74
CA LEU A 171 5.95 22.82 -15.06
C LEU A 171 6.37 24.30 -15.05
N ASN A 172 5.67 25.11 -14.25
CA ASN A 172 5.92 26.55 -14.13
C ASN A 172 6.92 26.91 -13.02
N ASP A 173 7.47 25.90 -12.32
CA ASP A 173 8.37 26.07 -11.18
C ASP A 173 7.84 27.04 -10.11
N SER A 174 6.53 27.04 -9.89
CA SER A 174 5.86 28.01 -9.01
C SER A 174 6.07 27.71 -7.52
N LEU A 175 6.49 26.49 -7.19
CA LEU A 175 6.96 26.08 -5.87
C LEU A 175 8.37 25.50 -5.97
N PRO A 176 9.42 26.34 -5.84
CA PRO A 176 10.80 25.87 -5.89
C PRO A 176 11.07 24.79 -4.85
N ASN A 177 11.84 23.76 -5.23
CA ASN A 177 12.18 22.58 -4.42
C ASN A 177 11.00 21.65 -4.06
N ALA A 178 9.81 21.87 -4.63
CA ALA A 178 8.71 20.93 -4.47
C ALA A 178 9.02 19.57 -5.12
N ILE A 179 8.47 18.52 -4.53
CA ILE A 179 8.53 17.15 -5.04
C ILE A 179 7.09 16.68 -5.22
N ASN A 180 6.80 16.12 -6.40
CA ASN A 180 5.55 15.42 -6.64
C ASN A 180 5.72 13.93 -6.32
N PHE A 181 4.95 13.42 -5.35
CA PHE A 181 4.95 12.01 -4.95
C PHE A 181 4.18 11.10 -5.93
N GLY A 182 3.27 11.65 -6.75
CA GLY A 182 2.40 10.90 -7.67
C GLY A 182 2.93 10.74 -9.09
N GLY A 183 4.02 11.44 -9.44
CA GLY A 183 4.49 11.53 -10.83
C GLY A 183 3.59 12.42 -11.72
N PRO A 184 4.02 12.73 -12.95
CA PRO A 184 3.25 13.57 -13.86
C PRO A 184 2.03 12.84 -14.44
N LEU A 185 0.95 13.56 -14.72
CA LEU A 185 -0.19 12.99 -15.44
C LEU A 185 0.23 12.53 -16.85
N PRO A 186 -0.36 11.46 -17.39
CA PRO A 186 -0.03 11.00 -18.74
C PRO A 186 -0.20 12.06 -19.82
N THR A 187 -1.16 12.97 -19.65
CA THR A 187 -1.43 14.10 -20.56
C THR A 187 -0.35 15.19 -20.56
N ASN A 188 0.46 15.29 -19.50
CA ASN A 188 1.55 16.26 -19.38
C ASN A 188 2.94 15.62 -19.40
N ARG A 189 3.04 14.29 -19.30
CA ARG A 189 4.32 13.55 -19.22
C ARG A 189 5.35 14.03 -20.23
N ASP A 190 4.98 14.12 -21.50
CA ASP A 190 5.95 14.46 -22.56
C ASP A 190 6.50 15.88 -22.40
N LYS A 191 5.71 16.82 -21.82
CA LYS A 191 6.20 18.17 -21.47
C LYS A 191 7.32 18.13 -20.42
N PHE A 192 7.29 17.16 -19.51
CA PHE A 192 8.36 16.95 -18.53
C PHE A 192 9.55 16.20 -19.13
N PHE A 193 9.32 15.23 -20.02
CA PHE A 193 10.35 14.31 -20.48
C PHE A 193 11.08 14.75 -21.76
N ASP A 194 10.48 15.59 -22.58
CA ASP A 194 11.06 16.04 -23.84
C ASP A 194 11.73 17.41 -23.72
N ASP A 195 11.36 18.23 -22.73
CA ASP A 195 11.99 19.52 -22.47
C ASP A 195 13.32 19.35 -21.69
N PRO A 196 14.48 19.73 -22.28
CA PRO A 196 15.79 19.58 -21.63
C PRO A 196 15.90 20.31 -20.29
N LYS A 197 15.10 21.36 -20.03
CA LYS A 197 15.16 22.11 -18.76
C LYS A 197 14.81 21.24 -17.55
N PHE A 198 14.04 20.16 -17.74
CA PHE A 198 13.65 19.24 -16.69
C PHE A 198 14.56 18.02 -16.56
N GLN A 199 15.64 17.89 -17.35
CA GLN A 199 16.49 16.69 -17.34
C GLN A 199 17.03 16.33 -15.94
N ASN A 200 17.34 17.33 -15.11
CA ASN A 200 17.84 17.15 -13.74
C ASN A 200 16.73 17.21 -12.68
N ARG A 201 15.47 17.22 -13.09
CA ARG A 201 14.28 17.39 -12.24
C ARG A 201 13.26 16.27 -12.41
N ARG A 202 13.63 15.21 -13.14
CA ARG A 202 12.77 14.06 -13.42
C ARG A 202 13.51 12.77 -13.16
N MET A 203 12.75 11.74 -12.83
CA MET A 203 13.23 10.38 -12.73
C MET A 203 12.25 9.45 -13.43
N ASN A 204 12.76 8.37 -14.00
CA ASN A 204 11.96 7.31 -14.60
C ASN A 204 12.55 5.98 -14.13
N ASN A 205 12.14 5.59 -12.94
CA ASN A 205 12.61 4.40 -12.25
C ASN A 205 11.42 3.44 -12.09
N SER A 206 11.71 2.14 -12.08
CA SER A 206 10.69 1.14 -11.76
C SER A 206 10.35 1.17 -10.26
N ASP A 207 9.06 1.15 -9.95
CA ASP A 207 8.56 0.91 -8.60
C ASP A 207 8.35 -0.62 -8.37
N PRO A 208 8.20 -1.09 -7.11
CA PRO A 208 8.07 -2.51 -6.83
C PRO A 208 6.64 -3.05 -7.04
N TYR A 209 5.70 -2.24 -7.56
CA TYR A 209 4.29 -2.59 -7.56
C TYR A 209 3.88 -3.38 -8.81
N ALA A 210 3.18 -4.50 -8.59
CA ALA A 210 2.29 -5.08 -9.58
C ALA A 210 0.88 -4.49 -9.39
N ARG A 211 0.31 -3.89 -10.44
CA ARG A 211 -1.07 -3.38 -10.45
C ARG A 211 -2.03 -4.50 -10.86
N TYR A 212 -3.12 -4.66 -10.12
CA TYR A 212 -4.10 -5.72 -10.37
C TYR A 212 -5.52 -5.29 -9.98
N TYR A 213 -6.49 -6.12 -10.38
CA TYR A 213 -7.86 -6.03 -9.89
C TYR A 213 -8.19 -7.30 -9.09
N ALA A 214 -8.63 -7.11 -7.85
CA ALA A 214 -8.93 -8.19 -6.91
C ALA A 214 -10.42 -8.52 -6.93
N PHE A 215 -10.78 -9.76 -7.25
CA PHE A 215 -12.18 -10.21 -7.17
C PHE A 215 -12.61 -10.50 -5.74
N ASN A 216 -13.79 -10.04 -5.35
CA ASN A 216 -14.44 -10.49 -4.13
C ASN A 216 -15.06 -11.88 -4.37
N LEU A 217 -14.38 -12.95 -3.94
CA LEU A 217 -14.82 -14.32 -4.20
C LEU A 217 -16.17 -14.68 -3.56
N LYS A 218 -16.62 -13.95 -2.53
CA LYS A 218 -17.97 -14.13 -1.97
C LYS A 218 -19.06 -13.59 -2.89
N LYS A 219 -18.78 -12.50 -3.60
CA LYS A 219 -19.73 -11.83 -4.53
C LYS A 219 -19.58 -12.29 -5.98
N MET A 220 -18.42 -12.85 -6.33
CA MET A 220 -18.03 -13.32 -7.67
C MET A 220 -17.46 -14.75 -7.60
N PRO A 221 -18.22 -15.75 -7.15
CA PRO A 221 -17.70 -17.12 -6.97
C PRO A 221 -17.40 -17.85 -8.28
N CYS A 222 -17.99 -17.45 -9.41
CA CYS A 222 -17.81 -18.16 -10.67
C CYS A 222 -16.44 -17.91 -11.32
N LEU A 223 -15.62 -18.97 -11.46
CA LEU A 223 -14.29 -18.88 -12.07
C LEU A 223 -14.35 -18.45 -13.54
N GLU A 224 -15.31 -18.97 -14.29
CA GLU A 224 -15.47 -18.70 -15.73
C GLU A 224 -15.74 -17.22 -16.00
N VAL A 225 -16.58 -16.57 -15.18
CA VAL A 225 -16.84 -15.13 -15.28
C VAL A 225 -15.59 -14.32 -14.94
N ARG A 226 -14.87 -14.66 -13.87
CA ARG A 226 -13.61 -13.97 -13.50
C ARG A 226 -12.55 -14.11 -14.59
N ALA A 227 -12.39 -15.32 -15.13
CA ALA A 227 -11.46 -15.60 -16.22
C ALA A 227 -11.86 -14.85 -17.50
N ALA A 228 -13.16 -14.81 -17.84
CA ALA A 228 -13.65 -14.04 -18.98
C ALA A 228 -13.30 -12.55 -18.86
N MET A 229 -13.44 -11.95 -17.67
CA MET A 229 -13.04 -10.58 -17.41
C MET A 229 -11.52 -10.37 -17.55
N TYR A 230 -10.70 -11.30 -17.01
CA TYR A 230 -9.25 -11.25 -17.18
C TYR A 230 -8.85 -11.24 -18.66
N TYR A 231 -9.39 -12.17 -19.45
CA TYR A 231 -9.08 -12.24 -20.88
C TYR A 231 -9.63 -11.04 -21.68
N ALA A 232 -10.72 -10.40 -21.24
CA ALA A 232 -11.23 -9.20 -21.90
C ALA A 232 -10.50 -7.91 -21.51
N TRP A 233 -9.63 -7.94 -20.50
CA TRP A 233 -9.04 -6.73 -19.94
C TRP A 233 -8.09 -6.04 -20.94
N PRO A 234 -8.23 -4.72 -21.17
CA PRO A 234 -7.47 -4.02 -22.22
C PRO A 234 -6.09 -3.56 -21.74
N ILE A 235 -5.25 -4.50 -21.30
CA ILE A 235 -3.97 -4.20 -20.63
C ILE A 235 -3.07 -3.31 -21.52
N LYS A 236 -3.01 -3.56 -22.83
CA LYS A 236 -2.23 -2.75 -23.77
C LYS A 236 -2.69 -1.30 -23.77
N ALA A 237 -3.99 -1.06 -23.94
CA ALA A 237 -4.51 0.30 -24.05
C ALA A 237 -4.30 1.10 -22.76
N LEU A 238 -4.43 0.43 -21.60
CA LEU A 238 -4.14 1.04 -20.30
C LEU A 238 -2.63 1.33 -20.13
N LEU A 239 -1.76 0.41 -20.54
CA LEU A 239 -0.31 0.62 -20.48
C LEU A 239 0.12 1.75 -21.42
N ASP A 240 -0.37 1.75 -22.67
CA ASP A 240 -0.08 2.78 -23.67
C ASP A 240 -0.52 4.17 -23.16
N TYR A 241 -1.74 4.27 -22.61
CA TYR A 241 -2.24 5.50 -21.99
C TYR A 241 -1.27 5.99 -20.90
N ALA A 242 -0.85 5.10 -19.99
CA ALA A 242 0.09 5.44 -18.93
C ALA A 242 1.52 5.76 -19.43
N GLY A 243 1.85 5.44 -20.69
CA GLY A 243 3.14 5.77 -21.33
C GLY A 243 3.93 4.61 -21.89
N GLY A 244 3.28 3.47 -22.07
CA GLY A 244 3.87 2.26 -22.59
C GLY A 244 5.00 1.73 -21.71
N GLU A 245 5.79 0.81 -22.26
CA GLU A 245 6.88 0.17 -21.52
C GLU A 245 7.98 1.16 -21.10
N LYS A 246 8.08 2.32 -21.76
CA LYS A 246 9.06 3.35 -21.44
C LYS A 246 8.80 4.00 -20.09
N TYR A 247 7.55 4.22 -19.70
CA TYR A 247 7.20 5.04 -18.52
C TYR A 247 6.28 4.33 -17.51
N ALA A 248 5.48 3.36 -17.97
CA ALA A 248 4.46 2.72 -17.14
C ALA A 248 4.84 1.29 -16.70
N GLY A 249 6.06 0.85 -17.01
CA GLY A 249 6.56 -0.49 -16.70
C GLY A 249 6.12 -1.54 -17.71
N SER A 250 6.24 -2.82 -17.35
CA SER A 250 5.97 -3.95 -18.25
C SER A 250 4.66 -4.64 -17.91
N TYR A 251 4.19 -5.52 -18.81
CA TYR A 251 3.10 -6.44 -18.47
C TYR A 251 3.47 -7.32 -17.27
N ALA A 252 2.60 -7.36 -16.26
CA ALA A 252 2.81 -8.18 -15.08
C ALA A 252 2.68 -9.68 -15.42
N THR A 253 3.62 -10.48 -14.93
CA THR A 253 3.61 -11.96 -15.05
C THR A 253 3.19 -12.66 -13.76
N GLY A 254 2.62 -11.89 -12.81
CA GLY A 254 2.29 -12.30 -11.45
C GLY A 254 2.25 -11.09 -10.51
N ALA A 255 2.02 -11.34 -9.22
CA ALA A 255 1.99 -10.29 -8.19
C ALA A 255 3.38 -9.89 -7.68
N ILE A 256 4.39 -10.75 -7.87
CA ILE A 256 5.77 -10.48 -7.43
C ILE A 256 6.51 -9.71 -8.52
N SER A 257 7.07 -8.55 -8.15
CA SER A 257 7.84 -7.70 -9.06
C SER A 257 9.20 -8.31 -9.39
N PRO A 258 9.69 -8.18 -10.64
CA PRO A 258 11.07 -8.53 -11.01
C PRO A 258 12.15 -7.80 -10.21
N LEU A 259 11.80 -6.71 -9.52
CA LEU A 259 12.74 -5.98 -8.65
C LEU A 259 13.13 -6.78 -7.40
N VAL A 260 12.34 -7.80 -7.02
CA VAL A 260 12.71 -8.78 -5.98
C VAL A 260 13.52 -9.91 -6.63
N ALA A 261 14.69 -9.54 -7.18
CA ALA A 261 15.38 -10.34 -8.20
C ALA A 261 15.73 -11.77 -7.75
N THR A 262 16.11 -11.97 -6.49
CA THR A 262 16.47 -13.29 -5.94
C THR A 262 15.30 -14.26 -5.87
N ASP A 263 14.08 -13.75 -5.72
CA ASP A 263 12.88 -14.55 -5.43
C ASP A 263 11.84 -14.47 -6.55
N TYR A 264 12.14 -13.72 -7.61
CA TYR A 264 11.24 -13.56 -8.74
C TYR A 264 11.31 -14.74 -9.72
N ALA A 265 10.14 -15.27 -10.06
CA ALA A 265 9.93 -16.11 -11.23
C ALA A 265 8.60 -15.76 -11.90
N ALA A 266 8.60 -15.67 -13.23
CA ALA A 266 7.36 -15.51 -13.99
C ALA A 266 6.44 -16.71 -13.73
N THR A 267 5.19 -16.44 -13.32
CA THR A 267 4.25 -17.51 -12.94
C THR A 267 3.82 -18.38 -14.11
N LYS A 268 3.88 -17.83 -15.34
CA LYS A 268 3.29 -18.40 -16.57
C LYS A 268 1.79 -18.67 -16.47
N VAL A 269 1.11 -18.12 -15.45
CA VAL A 269 -0.34 -18.20 -15.25
C VAL A 269 -1.03 -16.97 -15.86
N VAL A 270 -0.39 -15.80 -15.77
CA VAL A 270 -0.86 -14.54 -16.33
C VAL A 270 0.26 -13.80 -17.06
N GLY A 271 -0.11 -12.88 -17.93
CA GLY A 271 0.84 -12.02 -18.66
C GLY A 271 1.60 -12.74 -19.78
N PRO A 272 2.64 -12.11 -20.33
CA PRO A 272 3.49 -12.69 -21.36
C PRO A 272 4.00 -14.08 -20.99
N GLY A 273 3.86 -15.03 -21.93
CA GLY A 273 4.26 -16.42 -21.73
C GLY A 273 3.20 -17.31 -21.09
N SER A 274 2.05 -16.78 -20.65
CA SER A 274 0.89 -17.61 -20.28
C SER A 274 0.07 -18.01 -21.52
N PRO A 275 -0.66 -19.14 -21.48
CA PRO A 275 -1.60 -19.51 -22.54
C PRO A 275 -2.65 -18.43 -22.78
N ASP A 276 -3.09 -18.29 -24.03
CA ASP A 276 -4.18 -17.38 -24.45
C ASP A 276 -3.96 -15.88 -24.14
N PHE A 277 -2.77 -15.46 -23.68
CA PHE A 277 -2.47 -14.06 -23.41
C PHE A 277 -2.44 -13.25 -24.70
N LYS A 278 -3.25 -12.18 -24.73
CA LYS A 278 -3.21 -11.13 -25.75
C LYS A 278 -3.27 -9.79 -25.04
N PRO A 279 -2.29 -8.89 -25.20
CA PRO A 279 -2.26 -7.65 -24.43
C PRO A 279 -3.43 -6.73 -24.78
N GLU A 280 -4.00 -6.81 -25.99
CA GLU A 280 -5.22 -6.09 -26.39
C GLU A 280 -6.51 -6.67 -25.81
N GLY A 281 -6.44 -7.82 -25.14
CA GLY A 281 -7.58 -8.63 -24.72
C GLY A 281 -7.91 -9.77 -25.70
N ASN A 282 -8.10 -10.97 -25.17
CA ASN A 282 -8.54 -12.16 -25.91
C ASN A 282 -10.06 -12.31 -25.88
N VAL A 283 -10.72 -11.62 -26.82
CA VAL A 283 -12.19 -11.59 -26.99
C VAL A 283 -12.78 -12.99 -27.17
N ASP A 284 -12.19 -13.82 -28.03
CA ASP A 284 -12.72 -15.15 -28.33
C ASP A 284 -12.69 -16.07 -27.11
N LYS A 285 -11.57 -16.04 -26.36
CA LYS A 285 -11.44 -16.80 -25.13
C LYS A 285 -12.44 -16.33 -24.07
N SER A 286 -12.59 -15.02 -23.92
CA SER A 286 -13.54 -14.43 -22.98
C SER A 286 -14.98 -14.86 -23.30
N LYS A 287 -15.41 -14.77 -24.57
CA LYS A 287 -16.74 -15.21 -24.99
C LYS A 287 -16.97 -16.70 -24.75
N SER A 288 -15.99 -17.55 -25.08
CA SER A 288 -16.08 -19.00 -24.81
C SER A 288 -16.27 -19.32 -23.32
N LEU A 289 -15.58 -18.58 -22.44
CA LEU A 289 -15.75 -18.70 -20.99
C LEU A 289 -17.12 -18.23 -20.52
N LEU A 290 -17.67 -17.15 -21.10
CA LEU A 290 -19.03 -16.69 -20.79
C LEU A 290 -20.11 -17.68 -21.24
N GLU A 291 -19.95 -18.32 -22.40
CA GLU A 291 -20.87 -19.38 -22.82
C GLU A 291 -20.83 -20.57 -21.86
N THR A 292 -19.66 -20.91 -21.33
CA THR A 292 -19.53 -21.92 -20.26
C THR A 292 -20.20 -21.45 -18.96
N ALA A 293 -20.01 -20.19 -18.59
CA ALA A 293 -20.60 -19.59 -17.38
C ALA A 293 -22.13 -19.59 -17.44
N LYS A 294 -22.71 -19.41 -18.63
CA LYS A 294 -24.16 -19.39 -18.86
C LYS A 294 -24.86 -20.65 -18.33
N THR A 295 -24.25 -21.81 -18.48
CA THR A 295 -24.80 -23.08 -17.97
C THR A 295 -24.29 -23.40 -16.56
N LYS A 296 -23.01 -23.16 -16.28
CA LYS A 296 -22.37 -23.58 -15.03
C LYS A 296 -22.71 -22.67 -13.85
N CYS A 297 -22.91 -21.38 -14.08
CA CYS A 297 -23.15 -20.38 -13.05
C CYS A 297 -24.09 -19.26 -13.56
N PRO A 298 -25.34 -19.60 -13.95
CA PRO A 298 -26.26 -18.69 -14.65
C PRO A 298 -26.49 -17.36 -13.92
N ASP A 299 -26.51 -17.36 -12.58
CA ASP A 299 -26.67 -16.13 -11.79
C ASP A 299 -25.47 -15.18 -11.95
N ASN A 300 -24.25 -15.71 -11.97
CA ASN A 300 -23.04 -14.90 -12.16
C ASN A 300 -22.91 -14.45 -13.62
N TYR A 301 -23.35 -15.27 -14.58
CA TYR A 301 -23.44 -14.88 -15.98
C TYR A 301 -24.43 -13.72 -16.16
N LYS A 302 -25.64 -13.83 -15.59
CA LYS A 302 -26.64 -12.75 -15.61
C LYS A 302 -26.09 -11.49 -14.94
N LYS A 303 -25.43 -11.63 -13.79
CA LYS A 303 -24.79 -10.51 -13.12
C LYS A 303 -23.77 -9.81 -14.03
N ALA A 304 -22.91 -10.55 -14.72
CA ALA A 304 -21.90 -9.98 -15.61
C ALA A 304 -22.49 -9.32 -16.87
N THR A 305 -23.56 -9.88 -17.44
CA THR A 305 -24.06 -9.48 -18.77
C THR A 305 -25.29 -8.56 -18.72
N VAL A 306 -26.06 -8.61 -17.64
CA VAL A 306 -27.31 -7.86 -17.47
C VAL A 306 -27.16 -6.81 -16.39
N ASP A 307 -26.79 -7.22 -15.18
CA ASP A 307 -26.84 -6.35 -13.99
C ASP A 307 -25.61 -5.43 -13.88
N GLY A 308 -24.45 -5.90 -14.29
CA GLY A 308 -23.16 -5.22 -14.26
C GLY A 308 -22.29 -5.58 -13.06
N ILE A 309 -20.98 -5.74 -13.29
CA ILE A 309 -19.96 -5.97 -12.26
C ILE A 309 -19.50 -4.62 -11.70
N THR A 310 -19.57 -4.44 -10.38
CA THR A 310 -19.19 -3.18 -9.72
C THR A 310 -17.74 -3.20 -9.28
N LEU A 311 -16.94 -2.25 -9.77
CA LEU A 311 -15.52 -2.08 -9.50
C LEU A 311 -15.32 -0.93 -8.51
N ASP A 312 -14.72 -1.23 -7.36
CA ASP A 312 -14.20 -0.21 -6.46
C ASP A 312 -12.88 0.36 -7.01
N VAL A 313 -12.81 1.67 -7.13
CA VAL A 313 -11.63 2.40 -7.63
C VAL A 313 -11.39 3.67 -6.83
N ARG A 314 -10.14 4.11 -6.78
CA ARG A 314 -9.79 5.39 -6.17
C ARG A 314 -10.03 6.52 -7.17
N GLN A 315 -10.60 7.63 -6.70
CA GLN A 315 -10.71 8.85 -7.49
C GLN A 315 -9.34 9.33 -7.95
N SER A 316 -9.20 9.59 -9.25
CA SER A 316 -8.03 10.25 -9.88
C SER A 316 -8.45 10.76 -11.26
N VAL A 317 -7.69 11.70 -11.80
CA VAL A 317 -7.81 12.17 -13.19
C VAL A 317 -7.63 11.02 -14.16
N THR A 318 -6.58 10.22 -13.95
CA THR A 318 -6.27 9.04 -14.79
C THR A 318 -7.44 8.04 -14.84
N LEU A 319 -8.20 7.93 -13.75
CA LEU A 319 -9.39 7.07 -13.75
C LEU A 319 -10.45 7.55 -14.76
N ASN A 320 -10.71 8.86 -14.83
CA ASN A 320 -11.73 9.41 -15.73
C ASN A 320 -11.45 9.06 -17.20
N ASP A 321 -10.18 9.07 -17.59
CA ASP A 321 -9.76 8.75 -18.96
C ASP A 321 -9.73 7.24 -19.25
N THR A 322 -9.51 6.41 -18.22
CA THR A 322 -9.37 4.96 -18.38
C THR A 322 -10.70 4.20 -18.26
N ILE A 323 -11.73 4.77 -17.63
CA ILE A 323 -13.08 4.20 -17.54
C ILE A 323 -13.63 3.83 -18.94
N PRO A 324 -13.65 4.74 -19.94
CA PRO A 324 -14.17 4.41 -21.27
C PRO A 324 -13.39 3.30 -21.98
N ILE A 325 -12.08 3.20 -21.75
CA ILE A 325 -11.21 2.15 -22.31
C ILE A 325 -11.66 0.78 -21.81
N VAL A 326 -11.89 0.65 -20.50
CA VAL A 326 -12.33 -0.59 -19.86
C VAL A 326 -13.77 -0.93 -20.27
N GLU A 327 -14.68 0.04 -20.27
CA GLU A 327 -16.07 -0.17 -20.68
C GLU A 327 -16.18 -0.65 -22.13
N ALA A 328 -15.44 -0.05 -23.05
CA ALA A 328 -15.42 -0.47 -24.45
C ALA A 328 -14.86 -1.89 -24.62
N ALA A 329 -13.84 -2.27 -23.85
CA ALA A 329 -13.27 -3.62 -23.89
C ALA A 329 -14.24 -4.68 -23.36
N MET A 330 -14.89 -4.42 -22.23
CA MET A 330 -15.88 -5.32 -21.63
C MET A 330 -17.13 -5.46 -22.51
N ALA A 331 -17.58 -4.37 -23.14
CA ALA A 331 -18.72 -4.40 -24.05
C ALA A 331 -18.52 -5.32 -25.26
N LYS A 332 -17.28 -5.45 -25.79
CA LYS A 332 -16.96 -6.36 -26.91
C LYS A 332 -17.25 -7.83 -26.61
N VAL A 333 -17.23 -8.22 -25.33
CA VAL A 333 -17.51 -9.58 -24.86
C VAL A 333 -18.89 -9.69 -24.19
N GLY A 334 -19.67 -8.60 -24.17
CA GLY A 334 -21.01 -8.57 -23.56
C GLY A 334 -21.02 -8.43 -22.04
N ILE A 335 -19.90 -8.08 -21.41
CA ILE A 335 -19.83 -7.80 -19.97
C ILE A 335 -20.13 -6.32 -19.73
N LYS A 336 -20.98 -6.04 -18.73
CA LYS A 336 -21.25 -4.70 -18.23
C LYS A 336 -20.45 -4.45 -16.95
N VAL A 337 -19.87 -3.26 -16.84
CA VAL A 337 -19.18 -2.82 -15.63
C VAL A 337 -19.83 -1.55 -15.07
N LYS A 338 -19.68 -1.36 -13.76
CA LYS A 338 -20.10 -0.19 -12.99
C LYS A 338 -18.94 0.24 -12.10
N TRP A 339 -18.90 1.52 -11.75
CA TRP A 339 -17.79 2.08 -10.97
C TRP A 339 -18.30 2.61 -9.63
N ASN A 340 -17.69 2.15 -8.55
CA ASN A 340 -17.80 2.75 -7.24
C ASN A 340 -16.52 3.55 -6.97
N ILE A 341 -16.59 4.86 -7.20
CA ILE A 341 -15.44 5.77 -7.05
C ILE A 341 -15.38 6.21 -5.59
N ILE A 342 -14.30 5.85 -4.91
CA ILE A 342 -14.09 6.12 -3.48
C ILE A 342 -13.02 7.22 -3.34
N SER A 343 -13.42 8.37 -2.80
CA SER A 343 -12.54 9.54 -2.61
C SER A 343 -11.71 9.46 -1.32
N ALA A 344 -12.24 8.84 -0.27
CA ALA A 344 -11.59 8.69 1.03
C ALA A 344 -11.81 7.28 1.61
N GLY A 345 -10.85 6.79 2.41
CA GLY A 345 -10.97 5.50 3.08
C GLY A 345 -10.87 4.27 2.17
N TYR A 346 -10.30 4.41 0.96
CA TYR A 346 -10.23 3.35 -0.06
C TYR A 346 -9.84 1.97 0.49
N TYR A 347 -8.66 1.85 1.09
CA TYR A 347 -8.15 0.56 1.58
C TYR A 347 -8.98 -0.01 2.73
N SER A 348 -9.51 0.83 3.63
CA SER A 348 -10.40 0.38 4.71
C SER A 348 -11.72 -0.23 4.19
N THR A 349 -12.14 0.17 2.98
CA THR A 349 -13.30 -0.38 2.28
C THR A 349 -12.92 -1.67 1.56
N VAL A 350 -11.92 -1.63 0.67
CA VAL A 350 -11.64 -2.76 -0.24
C VAL A 350 -10.92 -3.93 0.44
N MET A 351 -10.24 -3.71 1.57
CA MET A 351 -9.64 -4.79 2.37
C MET A 351 -10.64 -5.45 3.33
N ASN A 352 -11.88 -4.96 3.41
CA ASN A 352 -12.97 -5.60 4.15
C ASN A 352 -13.87 -6.36 3.16
N PRO A 353 -13.86 -7.72 3.14
CA PRO A 353 -14.63 -8.50 2.18
C PRO A 353 -16.15 -8.29 2.23
N ALA A 354 -16.67 -7.79 3.35
CA ALA A 354 -18.09 -7.43 3.46
C ALA A 354 -18.41 -6.09 2.77
N LYS A 355 -17.46 -5.15 2.77
CA LYS A 355 -17.61 -3.82 2.17
C LYS A 355 -17.19 -3.77 0.71
N GLN A 356 -16.11 -4.46 0.34
CA GLN A 356 -15.61 -4.55 -1.04
C GLN A 356 -16.74 -4.96 -1.99
N SER A 357 -16.90 -4.26 -3.11
CA SER A 357 -17.82 -4.59 -4.21
C SER A 357 -17.41 -5.89 -4.91
N ASP A 358 -17.74 -6.06 -6.19
CA ASP A 358 -17.47 -7.31 -6.91
C ASP A 358 -15.98 -7.48 -7.21
N MET A 359 -15.31 -6.36 -7.44
CA MET A 359 -13.88 -6.29 -7.71
C MET A 359 -13.34 -4.94 -7.22
N SER A 360 -12.05 -4.85 -6.92
CA SER A 360 -11.39 -3.59 -6.59
C SER A 360 -10.04 -3.44 -7.29
N ALA A 361 -9.68 -2.23 -7.71
CA ALA A 361 -8.33 -1.94 -8.17
C ALA A 361 -7.35 -1.97 -7.00
N SER A 362 -6.14 -2.47 -7.21
CA SER A 362 -5.10 -2.48 -6.18
C SER A 362 -3.70 -2.52 -6.80
N GLY A 363 -2.71 -2.41 -5.92
CA GLY A 363 -1.31 -2.65 -6.23
C GLY A 363 -0.67 -3.39 -5.07
N TRP A 364 0.29 -4.25 -5.38
CA TRP A 364 1.09 -4.96 -4.38
C TRP A 364 2.56 -4.75 -4.71
N GLY A 365 3.29 -4.21 -3.74
CA GLY A 365 4.74 -4.14 -3.74
C GLY A 365 5.23 -4.85 -2.48
N ALA A 366 6.42 -5.43 -2.55
CA ALA A 366 7.01 -6.04 -1.37
C ALA A 366 7.34 -4.95 -0.34
N ASP A 367 6.99 -5.20 0.93
CA ASP A 367 7.33 -4.29 2.04
C ASP A 367 8.85 -4.13 2.19
N TRP A 368 9.61 -5.16 1.81
CA TRP A 368 11.06 -5.13 1.68
C TRP A 368 11.49 -6.05 0.54
N ALA A 369 12.68 -5.80 -0.01
CA ALA A 369 13.30 -6.58 -1.06
C ALA A 369 14.81 -6.71 -0.81
#